data_AF-A0A4U6SYV2-F1
#
_entry.id   AF-A0A4U6SYV2-F1
#
_cell.length_a   1.000
_cell.length_b   1.000
_cell.length_c   1.000
_cell.angle_alpha   90.00
_cell.angle_beta   90.00
_cell.angle_gamma   90.00
#
_symmetry.space_group_name_H-M   'P 1'
#
loop_
_entity.id
_entity.type
_entity.pdbx_description
1 polymer ?
#
loop_
_entity_poly.entity_id
_entity_poly.type
_entity_poly.pdbx_seq_one_letter_code
_entity_poly.pdbx_strand_id
1 'polypeptide(L)'
;MAAPKPISRLISHVILDLDGTLLNTDSVVSKVVKPFLVKNGKTWDSKKAHKLVGKTPYEAAAVVLEDYGLPYSTEEFLSMLTPMFSEQWCNIKPLPGANRLINHLRSNGVPTALASNSPRPNIEAKISCHQGWKESFSAIVGGDEIEKGKPYPDIFLEAAKRMNTTPSNCLVIEDSLPGVTAGKAAGMHVIAVPSVPKKTAEFSTADEVINSLLDVRPENWGLPPFNDWIEGTLPIEPWFISGPVIKGFGRGSKVLGIPTANLPAENFSDVVSEHTSGVYFGWAGLSTRGIYKMVMSIGWNPYFDNTEKTVEPWLLHDFGEDFYGEELRLAIVGYIRPEANFPSLESLIERIHEDGRIAEKALDLPMYAKYKDSRYLRDPLQQGSNTDGTRLS
;
A
#
# COMPACT_ATOMS: atom_id res chain seq x y z
N MET A 1 1.03 -22.08 22.43
CA MET A 1 2.06 -21.42 21.59
C MET A 1 2.47 -22.41 20.52
N ALA A 2 2.32 -22.09 19.24
CA ALA A 2 2.83 -22.94 18.17
C ALA A 2 4.37 -22.95 18.21
N ALA A 3 4.99 -24.11 18.03
CA ALA A 3 6.44 -24.21 17.98
C ALA A 3 7.00 -23.32 16.85
N PRO A 4 8.14 -22.64 17.03
CA PRO A 4 8.77 -21.87 15.96
C PRO A 4 9.04 -22.82 14.78
N LYS A 5 8.52 -22.47 13.60
CA LYS A 5 8.85 -23.19 12.36
C LYS A 5 10.38 -23.16 12.20
N PRO A 6 11.04 -24.28 11.87
CA PRO A 6 12.47 -24.26 11.63
C PRO A 6 12.78 -23.27 10.51
N ILE A 7 13.72 -22.36 10.75
CA ILE A 7 14.20 -21.38 9.76
C ILE A 7 14.88 -22.19 8.65
N SER A 8 14.14 -22.51 7.59
CA SER A 8 14.64 -23.32 6.47
C SER A 8 15.23 -22.47 5.35
N ARG A 9 15.13 -21.13 5.43
CA ARG A 9 15.49 -20.18 4.38
C ARG A 9 16.44 -19.14 4.95
N LEU A 10 17.70 -19.16 4.51
CA LEU A 10 18.72 -18.19 4.88
C LEU A 10 18.84 -17.17 3.74
N ILE A 11 17.90 -16.25 3.66
CA ILE A 11 18.01 -15.11 2.74
C ILE A 11 19.09 -14.18 3.28
N SER A 12 19.92 -13.66 2.38
CA SER A 12 20.93 -12.64 2.71
C SER A 12 20.80 -11.37 1.87
N HIS A 13 20.03 -11.42 0.78
CA HIS A 13 19.89 -10.33 -0.18
C HIS A 13 18.42 -10.11 -0.52
N VAL A 14 18.01 -8.87 -0.72
CA VAL A 14 16.65 -8.52 -1.12
C VAL A 14 16.67 -7.83 -2.48
N ILE A 15 15.74 -8.17 -3.35
CA ILE A 15 15.53 -7.48 -4.62
C ILE A 15 14.11 -6.94 -4.63
N LEU A 16 13.97 -5.62 -4.74
CA LEU A 16 12.69 -4.94 -4.72
C LEU A 16 12.31 -4.54 -6.14
N ASP A 17 11.09 -4.88 -6.56
CA ASP A 17 10.48 -4.16 -7.67
C ASP A 17 10.14 -2.71 -7.26
N LEU A 18 9.89 -1.85 -8.24
CA LEU A 18 9.61 -0.43 -8.02
C LEU A 18 8.13 -0.08 -8.24
N ASP A 19 7.62 -0.35 -9.44
CA ASP A 19 6.38 0.22 -9.98
C ASP A 19 5.19 -0.64 -9.56
N GLY A 20 4.39 -0.19 -8.60
CA GLY A 20 3.31 -0.99 -8.00
C GLY A 20 3.74 -1.74 -6.73
N THR A 21 5.05 -1.89 -6.50
CA THR A 21 5.61 -2.49 -5.28
C THR A 21 6.06 -1.45 -4.25
N LEU A 22 7.00 -0.56 -4.61
CA LEU A 22 7.50 0.49 -3.72
C LEU A 22 6.79 1.83 -3.94
N LEU A 23 6.37 2.11 -5.17
CA LEU A 23 5.75 3.36 -5.59
C LEU A 23 4.35 3.14 -6.16
N ASN A 24 3.40 4.02 -5.84
CA ASN A 24 2.04 3.98 -6.39
C ASN A 24 1.98 4.62 -7.79
N THR A 25 2.54 3.93 -8.78
CA THR A 25 2.64 4.41 -10.17
C THR A 25 1.33 4.33 -10.94
N ASP A 26 0.41 3.44 -10.57
CA ASP A 26 -0.92 3.31 -11.18
C ASP A 26 -1.72 4.62 -11.11
N SER A 27 -1.58 5.33 -9.99
CA SER A 27 -2.19 6.65 -9.82
C SER A 27 -1.75 7.64 -10.90
N VAL A 28 -0.47 7.62 -11.30
CA VAL A 28 0.10 8.50 -12.32
C VAL A 28 -0.28 8.06 -13.73
N VAL A 29 -0.31 6.75 -14.00
CA VAL A 29 -0.81 6.23 -15.29
C VAL A 29 -2.22 6.74 -15.56
N SER A 30 -3.11 6.67 -14.57
CA SER A 30 -4.48 7.19 -14.74
C SER A 30 -4.50 8.72 -14.97
N LYS A 31 -3.67 9.49 -14.27
CA LYS A 31 -3.58 10.96 -14.40
C LYS A 31 -3.03 11.42 -15.75
N VAL A 32 -2.18 10.62 -16.40
CA VAL A 32 -1.57 10.97 -17.69
C VAL A 32 -2.38 10.42 -18.86
N VAL A 33 -2.77 9.14 -18.81
CA VAL A 33 -3.44 8.47 -19.92
C VAL A 33 -4.89 8.91 -20.06
N LYS A 34 -5.62 9.13 -18.95
CA LYS A 34 -7.04 9.54 -19.02
C LYS A 34 -7.23 10.88 -19.75
N PRO A 35 -6.52 11.98 -19.43
CA PRO A 35 -6.65 13.22 -20.20
C PRO A 35 -6.27 13.06 -21.66
N PHE A 36 -5.24 12.26 -21.96
CA PHE A 36 -4.84 11.97 -23.35
C PHE A 36 -5.96 11.27 -24.12
N LEU A 37 -6.58 10.25 -23.53
CA LEU A 37 -7.71 9.54 -24.13
C LEU A 37 -8.92 10.46 -24.37
N VAL A 38 -9.26 11.30 -23.39
CA VAL A 38 -10.36 12.27 -23.51
C VAL A 38 -10.12 13.24 -24.67
N LYS A 39 -8.89 13.73 -24.82
CA LYS A 39 -8.49 14.61 -25.94
C LYS A 39 -8.66 13.92 -27.30
N ASN A 40 -8.57 12.59 -27.34
CA ASN A 40 -8.74 11.76 -28.54
C ASN A 40 -10.16 11.17 -28.68
N GLY A 41 -11.14 11.71 -27.94
CA GLY A 41 -12.53 11.26 -28.02
C GLY A 41 -12.77 9.86 -27.45
N LYS A 42 -11.91 9.38 -26.55
CA LYS A 42 -12.01 8.09 -25.88
C LYS A 42 -12.34 8.27 -24.39
N THR A 43 -12.93 7.25 -23.79
CA THR A 43 -13.25 7.23 -22.35
C THR A 43 -12.36 6.23 -21.64
N TRP A 44 -11.64 6.66 -20.60
CA TRP A 44 -10.81 5.77 -19.78
C TRP A 44 -11.67 4.73 -19.06
N ASP A 45 -11.29 3.46 -19.22
CA ASP A 45 -11.83 2.32 -18.50
C ASP A 45 -10.85 1.88 -17.42
N SER A 46 -11.17 2.16 -16.16
CA SER A 46 -10.35 1.78 -15.01
C SER A 46 -10.20 0.26 -14.90
N LYS A 47 -11.16 -0.53 -15.41
CA LYS A 47 -11.07 -1.98 -15.42
C LYS A 47 -9.97 -2.46 -16.37
N LYS A 48 -9.48 -1.66 -17.32
CA LYS A 48 -8.36 -2.05 -18.20
C LYS A 48 -6.99 -1.73 -17.61
N ALA A 49 -6.90 -0.91 -16.56
CA ALA A 49 -5.64 -0.48 -15.97
C ALA A 49 -4.78 -1.66 -15.50
N HIS A 50 -5.40 -2.72 -14.95
CA HIS A 50 -4.68 -3.92 -14.50
C HIS A 50 -3.90 -4.64 -15.61
N LYS A 51 -4.28 -4.48 -16.89
CA LYS A 51 -3.55 -5.07 -18.01
C LYS A 51 -2.17 -4.44 -18.22
N LEU A 52 -1.93 -3.27 -17.63
CA LEU A 52 -0.69 -2.51 -17.76
C LEU A 52 0.35 -2.89 -16.69
N VAL A 53 -0.08 -3.52 -15.60
CA VAL A 53 0.76 -3.85 -14.43
C VAL A 53 1.89 -4.81 -14.82
N GLY A 54 3.11 -4.49 -14.37
CA GLY A 54 4.32 -5.30 -14.60
C GLY A 54 4.87 -5.29 -16.03
N LYS A 55 4.24 -4.58 -16.98
CA LYS A 55 4.70 -4.48 -18.37
C LYS A 55 5.82 -3.46 -18.54
N THR A 56 6.61 -3.61 -19.60
CA THR A 56 7.49 -2.52 -20.06
C THR A 56 6.64 -1.34 -20.54
N PRO A 57 7.18 -0.10 -20.54
CA PRO A 57 6.45 1.05 -21.08
C PRO A 57 5.97 0.85 -22.52
N TYR A 58 6.79 0.18 -23.35
CA TYR A 58 6.45 -0.12 -24.74
C TYR A 58 5.27 -1.08 -24.86
N GLU A 59 5.27 -2.18 -24.11
CA GLU A 59 4.15 -3.12 -24.09
C GLU A 59 2.87 -2.48 -23.53
N ALA A 60 2.99 -1.67 -22.47
CA ALA A 60 1.85 -0.94 -21.91
C ALA A 60 1.27 0.05 -22.91
N ALA A 61 2.11 0.79 -23.64
CA ALA A 61 1.70 1.69 -24.71
C ALA A 61 0.96 0.94 -25.83
N ALA A 62 1.50 -0.19 -26.29
CA ALA A 62 0.85 -1.02 -27.32
C ALA A 62 -0.55 -1.50 -26.87
N VAL A 63 -0.69 -1.95 -25.61
CA VAL A 63 -1.99 -2.35 -25.05
C VAL A 63 -2.98 -1.19 -25.05
N VAL A 64 -2.56 0.03 -24.66
CA VAL A 64 -3.45 1.20 -24.67
C VAL A 64 -3.86 1.58 -26.10
N LEU A 65 -2.94 1.55 -27.06
CA LEU A 65 -3.27 1.85 -28.46
C LEU A 65 -4.30 0.87 -29.02
N GLU A 66 -4.11 -0.43 -28.76
CA GLU A 66 -5.03 -1.48 -29.17
C GLU A 66 -6.39 -1.36 -28.49
N ASP A 67 -6.43 -1.28 -27.15
CA ASP A 67 -7.67 -1.28 -26.36
C ASP A 67 -8.58 -0.07 -26.64
N TYR A 68 -8.01 1.03 -27.14
CA TYR A 68 -8.74 2.25 -27.45
C TYR A 68 -8.78 2.59 -28.94
N GLY A 69 -8.15 1.80 -29.82
CA GLY A 69 -8.11 2.01 -31.27
C GLY A 69 -7.59 3.40 -31.63
N LEU A 70 -6.42 3.76 -31.11
CA LEU A 70 -5.76 5.04 -31.36
C LEU A 70 -4.88 4.97 -32.62
N PRO A 71 -4.86 6.01 -33.48
CA PRO A 71 -4.17 5.98 -34.77
C PRO A 71 -2.69 6.39 -34.67
N TYR A 72 -1.96 5.87 -33.69
CA TYR A 72 -0.53 6.17 -33.48
C TYR A 72 0.29 4.87 -33.48
N SER A 73 1.55 4.95 -33.89
CA SER A 73 2.54 3.92 -33.54
C SER A 73 2.86 3.96 -32.04
N THR A 74 3.40 2.86 -31.52
CA THR A 74 3.83 2.76 -30.12
C THR A 74 4.89 3.81 -29.79
N GLU A 75 5.82 4.04 -30.71
CA GLU A 75 6.90 5.01 -30.60
C GLU A 75 6.37 6.45 -30.55
N GLU A 76 5.45 6.81 -31.43
CA GLU A 76 4.80 8.13 -31.41
C GLU A 76 4.04 8.35 -30.11
N PHE A 77 3.29 7.34 -29.66
CA PHE A 77 2.51 7.41 -28.42
C PHE A 77 3.41 7.59 -27.19
N LEU A 78 4.48 6.80 -27.09
CA LEU A 78 5.47 6.96 -26.03
C LEU A 78 6.14 8.32 -26.06
N SER A 79 6.53 8.82 -27.23
CA SER A 79 7.16 10.13 -27.40
C SER A 79 6.24 11.26 -26.90
N MET A 80 4.93 11.17 -27.19
CA MET A 80 3.94 12.13 -26.72
C MET A 80 3.71 12.06 -25.20
N LEU A 81 3.68 10.86 -24.61
CA LEU A 81 3.37 10.71 -23.19
C LEU A 81 4.57 10.92 -22.26
N THR A 82 5.79 10.62 -22.70
CA THR A 82 7.00 10.65 -21.86
C THR A 82 7.20 11.96 -21.08
N PRO A 83 6.99 13.16 -21.66
CA PRO A 83 7.10 14.42 -20.93
C PRO A 83 6.02 14.57 -19.84
N MET A 84 4.75 14.28 -20.19
CA MET A 84 3.60 14.36 -19.26
C MET A 84 3.80 13.43 -18.06
N PHE A 85 4.38 12.27 -18.35
CA PHE A 85 4.82 11.31 -17.40
C PHE A 85 5.91 11.94 -16.51
N SER A 86 7.06 12.32 -17.06
CA SER A 86 8.20 12.90 -16.31
C SER A 86 7.83 14.01 -15.31
N GLU A 87 6.86 14.86 -15.66
CA GLU A 87 6.33 15.91 -14.77
C GLU A 87 5.69 15.40 -13.46
N GLN A 88 5.30 14.13 -13.41
CA GLN A 88 4.61 13.53 -12.27
C GLN A 88 5.55 12.75 -11.35
N TRP A 89 6.83 12.56 -11.66
CA TRP A 89 7.68 11.57 -10.96
C TRP A 89 7.81 11.89 -9.48
N CYS A 90 8.05 13.15 -9.17
CA CYS A 90 8.14 13.60 -7.78
C CYS A 90 6.80 13.72 -7.05
N ASN A 91 5.68 13.53 -7.74
CA ASN A 91 4.35 13.46 -7.14
C ASN A 91 3.94 12.01 -6.81
N ILE A 92 4.73 11.01 -7.20
CA ILE A 92 4.45 9.61 -6.89
C ILE A 92 4.72 9.39 -5.41
N LYS A 93 3.74 8.83 -4.71
CA LYS A 93 3.87 8.51 -3.28
C LYS A 93 4.45 7.09 -3.11
N PRO A 94 5.30 6.88 -2.09
CA PRO A 94 5.65 5.53 -1.64
C PRO A 94 4.42 4.77 -1.19
N LEU A 95 4.39 3.46 -1.47
CA LEU A 95 3.34 2.58 -0.95
C LEU A 95 3.51 2.34 0.56
N PRO A 96 2.42 2.05 1.30
CA PRO A 96 2.49 1.82 2.74
C PRO A 96 3.51 0.74 3.10
N GLY A 97 4.51 1.11 3.91
CA GLY A 97 5.60 0.23 4.35
C GLY A 97 6.89 0.30 3.51
N ALA A 98 6.89 0.94 2.34
CA ALA A 98 8.08 1.04 1.47
C ALA A 98 9.28 1.69 2.17
N ASN A 99 9.11 2.91 2.69
CA ASN A 99 10.15 3.63 3.43
C ASN A 99 10.63 2.83 4.65
N ARG A 100 9.70 2.23 5.39
CA ARG A 100 9.98 1.40 6.58
C ARG A 100 10.87 0.21 6.21
N LEU A 101 10.53 -0.51 5.15
CA LEU A 101 11.29 -1.66 4.67
C LEU A 101 12.68 -1.26 4.17
N ILE A 102 12.78 -0.25 3.31
CA ILE A 102 14.07 0.21 2.75
C ILE A 102 15.01 0.67 3.88
N ASN A 103 14.52 1.50 4.79
CA ASN A 103 15.31 1.99 5.93
C ASN A 103 15.75 0.84 6.84
N HIS A 104 14.86 -0.13 7.12
CA HIS A 104 15.18 -1.29 7.94
C HIS A 104 16.27 -2.17 7.33
N LEU A 105 16.16 -2.49 6.04
CA LEU A 105 17.16 -3.29 5.33
C LEU A 105 18.52 -2.59 5.33
N ARG A 106 18.54 -1.29 5.03
CA ARG A 106 19.75 -0.48 5.05
C ARG A 106 20.39 -0.41 6.44
N SER A 107 19.62 -0.10 7.48
CA SER A 107 20.13 0.01 8.86
C SER A 107 20.69 -1.30 9.41
N ASN A 108 20.23 -2.44 8.88
CA ASN A 108 20.74 -3.76 9.23
C ASN A 108 21.80 -4.29 8.27
N GLY A 109 22.25 -3.48 7.31
CA GLY A 109 23.31 -3.85 6.36
C GLY A 109 22.92 -4.98 5.40
N VAL A 110 21.62 -5.19 5.14
CA VAL A 110 21.14 -6.18 4.18
C VAL A 110 21.30 -5.62 2.76
N PRO A 111 22.16 -6.22 1.90
CA PRO A 111 22.34 -5.75 0.54
C PRO A 111 21.02 -5.85 -0.23
N THR A 112 20.64 -4.74 -0.86
CA THR A 112 19.35 -4.61 -1.52
C THR A 112 19.54 -4.10 -2.94
N ALA A 113 18.86 -4.71 -3.91
CA ALA A 113 18.79 -4.22 -5.29
C ALA A 113 17.39 -3.74 -5.65
N LEU A 114 17.31 -2.86 -6.64
CA LEU A 114 16.06 -2.46 -7.30
C LEU A 114 16.05 -3.00 -8.73
N ALA A 115 14.98 -3.68 -9.13
CA ALA A 115 14.82 -4.27 -10.47
C ALA A 115 13.43 -4.01 -11.05
N SER A 116 13.33 -3.20 -12.11
CA SER A 116 12.06 -2.82 -12.76
C SER A 116 12.14 -2.91 -14.29
N ASN A 117 11.00 -3.26 -14.92
CA ASN A 117 10.84 -3.22 -16.38
C ASN A 117 10.87 -1.79 -16.96
N SER A 118 10.84 -0.76 -16.10
CA SER A 118 11.11 0.63 -16.49
C SER A 118 12.57 0.81 -16.94
N PRO A 119 12.86 1.72 -17.90
CA PRO A 119 14.23 2.12 -18.21
C PRO A 119 14.95 2.70 -16.99
N ARG A 120 16.27 2.46 -16.88
CA ARG A 120 17.11 2.94 -15.78
C ARG A 120 17.00 4.45 -15.55
N PRO A 121 17.01 5.33 -16.58
CA PRO A 121 16.83 6.76 -16.36
C PRO A 121 15.50 7.11 -15.68
N ASN A 122 14.43 6.39 -16.02
CA ASN A 122 13.13 6.59 -15.39
C ASN A 122 13.12 6.11 -13.94
N ILE A 123 13.76 4.97 -13.66
CA ILE A 123 13.94 4.48 -12.29
C ILE A 123 14.69 5.51 -11.44
N GLU A 124 15.84 5.99 -11.92
CA GLU A 124 16.66 6.96 -11.19
C GLU A 124 15.92 8.28 -10.96
N ALA A 125 15.17 8.75 -11.96
CA ALA A 125 14.37 9.96 -11.82
C ALA A 125 13.27 9.78 -10.75
N LYS A 126 12.54 8.66 -10.75
CA LYS A 126 11.52 8.36 -9.72
C LYS A 126 12.13 8.33 -8.31
N ILE A 127 13.20 7.55 -8.10
CA ILE A 127 13.79 7.41 -6.76
C ILE A 127 14.53 8.64 -6.26
N SER A 128 14.98 9.54 -7.16
CA SER A 128 15.66 10.78 -6.76
C SER A 128 14.75 11.77 -6.02
N CYS A 129 13.43 11.64 -6.19
CA CYS A 129 12.44 12.41 -5.45
C CYS A 129 12.24 11.91 -4.00
N HIS A 130 12.84 10.77 -3.63
CA HIS A 130 12.68 10.13 -2.33
C HIS A 130 14.00 10.13 -1.56
N GLN A 131 14.04 10.89 -0.46
CA GLN A 131 15.25 11.09 0.32
C GLN A 131 15.85 9.76 0.80
N GLY A 132 17.13 9.53 0.46
CA GLY A 132 17.88 8.37 0.92
C GLY A 132 17.66 7.09 0.10
N TRP A 133 16.76 7.07 -0.89
CA TRP A 133 16.45 5.86 -1.65
C TRP A 133 17.61 5.43 -2.54
N LYS A 134 18.20 6.35 -3.32
CA LYS A 134 19.29 6.02 -4.24
C LYS A 134 20.49 5.39 -3.52
N GLU A 135 20.81 5.86 -2.32
CA GLU A 135 21.90 5.37 -1.49
C GLU A 135 21.58 4.05 -0.77
N SER A 136 20.31 3.63 -0.77
CA SER A 136 19.88 2.40 -0.10
C SER A 136 20.04 1.15 -0.97
N PHE A 137 20.28 1.32 -2.28
CA PHE A 137 20.40 0.20 -3.22
C PHE A 137 21.85 -0.05 -3.62
N SER A 138 22.31 -1.29 -3.38
CA SER A 138 23.61 -1.79 -3.84
C SER A 138 23.66 -1.97 -5.35
N ALA A 139 22.51 -2.23 -5.98
CA ALA A 139 22.37 -2.30 -7.43
C ALA A 139 21.00 -1.78 -7.86
N ILE A 140 20.96 -1.17 -9.04
CA ILE A 140 19.73 -0.80 -9.74
C ILE A 140 19.82 -1.44 -11.12
N VAL A 141 18.75 -2.07 -11.60
CA VAL A 141 18.67 -2.70 -12.93
C VAL A 141 17.38 -2.26 -13.61
N GLY A 142 17.52 -1.57 -14.75
CA GLY A 142 16.42 -1.20 -15.62
C GLY A 142 16.14 -2.22 -16.72
N GLY A 143 14.93 -2.21 -17.27
CA GLY A 143 14.51 -3.06 -18.38
C GLY A 143 15.23 -2.76 -19.70
N ASP A 144 15.93 -1.63 -19.81
CA ASP A 144 16.80 -1.26 -20.92
C ASP A 144 18.23 -1.84 -20.80
N GLU A 145 18.57 -2.44 -19.66
CA GLU A 145 19.89 -3.03 -19.40
C GLU A 145 19.93 -4.55 -19.65
N ILE A 146 18.81 -5.16 -20.04
CA ILE A 146 18.65 -6.59 -20.24
C ILE A 146 18.06 -6.91 -21.63
N GLU A 147 18.22 -8.15 -22.09
CA GLU A 147 17.65 -8.58 -23.37
C GLU A 147 16.14 -8.85 -23.25
N LYS A 148 15.72 -9.50 -22.16
CA LYS A 148 14.32 -9.89 -21.93
C LYS A 148 13.84 -9.46 -20.54
N GLY A 149 12.87 -8.56 -20.50
CA GLY A 149 12.26 -8.10 -19.24
C GLY A 149 11.40 -9.17 -18.57
N LYS A 150 10.79 -8.84 -17.43
CA LYS A 150 9.83 -9.74 -16.74
C LYS A 150 8.72 -10.12 -17.75
N PRO A 151 8.34 -11.40 -17.93
CA PRO A 151 8.52 -12.53 -17.01
C PRO A 151 9.80 -13.36 -17.15
N TYR A 152 10.75 -12.93 -17.97
CA TYR A 152 12.05 -13.61 -18.07
C TYR A 152 12.93 -13.30 -16.85
N PRO A 153 13.80 -14.24 -16.42
CA PRO A 153 14.54 -14.11 -15.17
C PRO A 153 15.70 -13.11 -15.22
N ASP A 154 16.08 -12.65 -16.41
CA ASP A 154 17.30 -11.89 -16.73
C ASP A 154 17.52 -10.70 -15.80
N ILE A 155 16.46 -9.92 -15.53
CA ILE A 155 16.56 -8.74 -14.68
C ILE A 155 16.96 -9.06 -13.23
N PHE A 156 16.44 -10.16 -12.69
CA PHE A 156 16.75 -10.60 -11.34
C PHE A 156 18.10 -11.30 -11.28
N LEU A 157 18.45 -12.09 -12.29
CA LEU A 157 19.78 -12.71 -12.40
C LEU A 157 20.89 -11.65 -12.48
N GLU A 158 20.67 -10.58 -13.26
CA GLU A 158 21.61 -9.45 -13.34
C GLU A 158 21.68 -8.69 -12.02
N ALA A 159 20.56 -8.48 -11.31
CA ALA A 159 20.57 -7.86 -9.99
C ALA A 159 21.37 -8.69 -8.96
N ALA A 160 21.18 -10.01 -8.92
CA ALA A 160 21.95 -10.91 -8.04
C ALA A 160 23.45 -10.88 -8.38
N LYS A 161 23.80 -10.89 -9.68
CA LYS A 161 25.18 -10.78 -10.15
C LYS A 161 25.83 -9.47 -9.71
N ARG A 162 25.14 -8.33 -9.83
CA ARG A 162 25.65 -7.01 -9.38
C ARG A 162 25.84 -6.92 -7.87
N MET A 163 25.04 -7.66 -7.09
CA MET A 163 25.23 -7.81 -5.65
C MET A 163 26.23 -8.93 -5.26
N ASN A 164 26.84 -9.61 -6.22
CA ASN A 164 27.78 -10.72 -6.01
C ASN A 164 27.19 -11.85 -5.13
N THR A 165 25.96 -12.27 -5.44
CA THR A 165 25.26 -13.32 -4.70
C THR A 165 24.66 -14.38 -5.63
N THR A 166 24.29 -15.53 -5.06
CA THR A 166 23.58 -16.60 -5.78
C THR A 166 22.07 -16.39 -5.72
N PRO A 167 21.31 -16.70 -6.79
CA PRO A 167 19.87 -16.46 -6.81
C PRO A 167 19.08 -17.10 -5.65
N SER A 168 19.47 -18.29 -5.19
CA SER A 168 18.83 -18.98 -4.05
C SER A 168 18.90 -18.22 -2.72
N ASN A 169 19.81 -17.25 -2.61
CA ASN A 169 20.00 -16.43 -1.39
C ASN A 169 19.23 -15.11 -1.46
N CYS A 170 18.52 -14.86 -2.57
CA CYS A 170 17.75 -13.66 -2.82
C CYS A 170 16.27 -13.86 -2.50
N LEU A 171 15.69 -12.83 -1.90
CA LEU A 171 14.25 -12.66 -1.75
C LEU A 171 13.79 -11.51 -2.66
N VAL A 172 12.92 -11.82 -3.62
CA VAL A 172 12.25 -10.85 -4.47
C VAL A 172 10.95 -10.40 -3.80
N ILE A 173 10.65 -9.11 -3.82
CA ILE A 173 9.34 -8.56 -3.43
C ILE A 173 8.73 -7.87 -4.65
N GLU A 174 7.52 -8.29 -5.04
CA GLU A 174 6.92 -7.98 -6.34
C GLU A 174 5.39 -7.92 -6.27
N ASP A 175 4.73 -7.04 -7.05
CA ASP A 175 3.27 -6.87 -7.07
C ASP A 175 2.56 -7.52 -8.27
N SER A 176 3.32 -7.95 -9.27
CA SER A 176 2.84 -8.34 -10.60
C SER A 176 3.10 -9.82 -10.92
N LEU A 177 2.20 -10.45 -11.67
CA LEU A 177 2.41 -11.83 -12.14
C LEU A 177 3.66 -12.00 -13.01
N PRO A 178 3.99 -11.08 -13.95
CA PRO A 178 5.23 -11.17 -14.70
C PRO A 178 6.46 -11.18 -13.78
N GLY A 179 6.50 -10.32 -12.78
CA GLY A 179 7.64 -10.26 -11.87
C GLY A 179 7.74 -11.45 -10.92
N VAL A 180 6.62 -11.94 -10.37
CA VAL A 180 6.64 -13.21 -9.62
C VAL A 180 7.14 -14.35 -10.49
N THR A 181 6.67 -14.45 -11.73
CA THR A 181 7.12 -15.48 -12.68
C THR A 181 8.63 -15.38 -12.95
N ALA A 182 9.15 -14.17 -13.17
CA ALA A 182 10.57 -13.93 -13.38
C ALA A 182 11.41 -14.30 -12.16
N GLY A 183 10.96 -13.93 -10.94
CA GLY A 183 11.67 -14.25 -9.70
C GLY A 183 11.74 -15.76 -9.46
N LYS A 184 10.63 -16.48 -9.69
CA LYS A 184 10.62 -17.94 -9.60
C LYS A 184 11.47 -18.59 -10.68
N ALA A 185 11.41 -18.10 -11.93
CA ALA A 185 12.24 -18.60 -13.03
C ALA A 185 13.74 -18.38 -12.79
N ALA A 186 14.12 -17.34 -12.04
CA ALA A 186 15.49 -17.08 -11.61
C ALA A 186 15.97 -18.00 -10.48
N GLY A 187 15.11 -18.86 -9.93
CA GLY A 187 15.44 -19.73 -8.80
C GLY A 187 15.46 -18.99 -7.45
N MET A 188 14.78 -17.85 -7.35
CA MET A 188 14.73 -17.03 -6.12
C MET A 188 13.47 -17.33 -5.30
N HIS A 189 13.50 -16.88 -4.05
CA HIS A 189 12.30 -16.78 -3.23
C HIS A 189 11.51 -15.51 -3.56
N VAL A 190 10.18 -15.56 -3.48
CA VAL A 190 9.33 -14.42 -3.87
C VAL A 190 8.22 -14.18 -2.84
N ILE A 191 8.15 -12.95 -2.32
CA ILE A 191 6.94 -12.40 -1.68
C ILE A 191 6.16 -11.63 -2.75
N ALA A 192 4.90 -12.02 -2.95
CA ALA A 192 3.96 -11.25 -3.76
C ALA A 192 3.21 -10.22 -2.89
N VAL A 193 3.09 -8.98 -3.38
CA VAL A 193 2.32 -7.89 -2.78
C VAL A 193 1.33 -7.35 -3.81
N PRO A 194 0.26 -8.09 -4.16
CA PRO A 194 -0.58 -7.76 -5.30
C PRO A 194 -1.16 -6.35 -5.21
N SER A 195 -0.90 -5.53 -6.23
CA SER A 195 -1.46 -4.18 -6.36
C SER A 195 -2.98 -4.21 -6.54
N VAL A 196 -3.52 -5.31 -7.08
CA VAL A 196 -4.96 -5.52 -7.28
C VAL A 196 -5.53 -6.47 -6.20
N PRO A 197 -6.57 -6.04 -5.47
CA PRO A 197 -7.23 -6.85 -4.44
C PRO A 197 -7.81 -8.15 -4.99
N LYS A 198 -7.90 -9.17 -4.13
CA LYS A 198 -8.62 -10.45 -4.38
C LYS A 198 -8.11 -11.29 -5.56
N LYS A 199 -6.99 -10.90 -6.19
CA LYS A 199 -6.26 -11.71 -7.18
C LYS A 199 -5.15 -12.57 -6.57
N THR A 200 -5.10 -12.68 -5.24
CA THR A 200 -4.05 -13.43 -4.51
C THR A 200 -3.92 -14.88 -4.98
N ALA A 201 -5.01 -15.51 -5.43
CA ALA A 201 -4.98 -16.87 -6.01
C ALA A 201 -4.14 -16.97 -7.30
N GLU A 202 -4.04 -15.88 -8.07
CA GLU A 202 -3.21 -15.82 -9.28
C GLU A 202 -1.71 -15.89 -8.93
N PHE A 203 -1.32 -15.50 -7.70
CA PHE A 203 0.07 -15.49 -7.20
C PHE A 203 0.47 -16.79 -6.50
N SER A 204 -0.21 -17.90 -6.78
CA SER A 204 0.02 -19.21 -6.12
C SER A 204 1.43 -19.78 -6.25
N THR A 205 2.24 -19.27 -7.20
CA THR A 205 3.65 -19.65 -7.37
C THR A 205 4.61 -18.90 -6.46
N ALA A 206 4.18 -17.78 -5.87
CA ALA A 206 4.95 -17.05 -4.87
C ALA A 206 5.09 -17.89 -3.59
N ASP A 207 6.17 -17.67 -2.87
CA ASP A 207 6.44 -18.37 -1.63
C ASP A 207 5.63 -17.80 -0.44
N GLU A 208 5.21 -16.54 -0.53
CA GLU A 208 4.31 -15.85 0.40
C GLU A 208 3.53 -14.78 -0.37
N VAL A 209 2.27 -14.56 0.00
CA VAL A 209 1.42 -13.49 -0.57
C VAL A 209 0.94 -12.63 0.58
N ILE A 210 1.20 -11.33 0.51
CA ILE A 210 0.80 -10.33 1.52
C ILE A 210 0.02 -9.19 0.88
N ASN A 211 -0.70 -8.39 1.69
CA ASN A 211 -1.54 -7.31 1.18
C ASN A 211 -0.81 -5.96 1.13
N SER A 212 0.30 -5.83 1.86
CA SER A 212 1.06 -4.58 1.99
C SER A 212 2.49 -4.83 2.43
N LEU A 213 3.40 -3.90 2.14
CA LEU A 213 4.74 -3.93 2.72
C LEU A 213 4.72 -3.73 4.25
N LEU A 214 3.61 -3.26 4.85
CA LEU A 214 3.41 -3.28 6.30
C LEU A 214 3.32 -4.70 6.89
N ASP A 215 2.95 -5.68 6.06
CA ASP A 215 2.75 -7.07 6.48
C ASP A 215 4.03 -7.89 6.42
N VAL A 216 5.11 -7.36 5.83
CA VAL A 216 6.40 -8.07 5.73
C VAL A 216 6.90 -8.44 7.14
N ARG A 217 7.34 -9.69 7.27
CA ARG A 217 7.98 -10.25 8.47
C ARG A 217 9.36 -10.78 8.08
N PRO A 218 10.42 -9.95 8.11
CA PRO A 218 11.76 -10.33 7.65
C PRO A 218 12.30 -11.59 8.33
N GLU A 219 11.94 -11.81 9.59
CA GLU A 219 12.34 -12.96 10.40
C GLU A 219 11.84 -14.31 9.85
N ASN A 220 10.73 -14.33 9.09
CA ASN A 220 10.25 -15.53 8.41
C ASN A 220 11.22 -15.99 7.31
N TRP A 221 12.15 -15.12 6.91
CA TRP A 221 13.11 -15.30 5.83
C TRP A 221 14.56 -15.34 6.32
N GLY A 222 14.77 -15.37 7.64
CA GLY A 222 16.10 -15.32 8.24
C GLY A 222 16.76 -13.93 8.23
N LEU A 223 16.02 -12.88 7.88
CA LEU A 223 16.47 -11.49 7.96
C LEU A 223 16.20 -10.90 9.36
N PRO A 224 16.91 -9.83 9.78
CA PRO A 224 16.68 -9.19 11.07
C PRO A 224 15.22 -8.73 11.24
N PRO A 225 14.55 -9.04 12.36
CA PRO A 225 13.16 -8.63 12.59
C PRO A 225 13.02 -7.12 12.69
N PHE A 226 11.85 -6.61 12.35
CA PHE A 226 11.49 -5.24 12.68
C PHE A 226 11.37 -5.06 14.21
N ASN A 227 11.85 -3.94 14.75
CA ASN A 227 11.82 -3.63 16.18
C ASN A 227 10.89 -2.45 16.54
N ASP A 228 10.00 -2.08 15.62
CA ASP A 228 9.14 -0.90 15.70
C ASP A 228 7.67 -1.23 16.03
N TRP A 229 7.34 -2.51 16.23
CA TRP A 229 6.06 -2.93 16.77
C TRP A 229 6.05 -2.68 18.28
N ILE A 230 5.01 -1.99 18.75
CA ILE A 230 4.85 -1.59 20.15
C ILE A 230 3.51 -2.11 20.62
N GLU A 231 3.50 -3.02 21.59
CA GLU A 231 2.27 -3.53 22.22
C GLU A 231 1.25 -4.08 21.19
N GLY A 232 1.74 -4.76 20.15
CA GLY A 232 0.89 -5.33 19.09
C GLY A 232 0.41 -4.33 18.04
N THR A 233 0.99 -3.12 18.02
CA THR A 233 0.67 -2.07 17.05
C THR A 233 1.91 -1.58 16.30
N LEU A 234 1.71 -1.07 15.10
CA LEU A 234 2.71 -0.43 14.27
C LEU A 234 2.40 1.08 14.18
N PRO A 235 3.27 1.97 14.68
CA PRO A 235 3.13 3.41 14.44
C PRO A 235 3.18 3.71 12.94
N ILE A 236 2.29 4.58 12.48
CA ILE A 236 2.29 5.09 11.10
C ILE A 236 2.31 6.61 11.09
N GLU A 237 2.60 7.22 9.94
CA GLU A 237 2.38 8.65 9.77
C GLU A 237 0.89 8.96 9.95
N PRO A 238 0.51 9.85 10.87
CA PRO A 238 -0.89 10.11 11.13
C PRO A 238 -1.59 10.72 9.93
N TRP A 239 -2.82 10.30 9.71
CA TRP A 239 -3.67 10.84 8.66
C TRP A 239 -5.10 11.00 9.19
N PHE A 240 -5.88 11.80 8.47
CA PHE A 240 -7.13 12.35 8.98
C PHE A 240 -8.23 12.26 7.93
N ILE A 241 -9.42 11.86 8.37
CA ILE A 241 -10.64 11.86 7.56
C ILE A 241 -11.81 12.31 8.41
N SER A 242 -12.82 12.89 7.76
CA SER A 242 -14.05 13.32 8.43
C SER A 242 -15.25 13.16 7.52
N GLY A 243 -16.42 13.11 8.15
CA GLY A 243 -17.69 13.20 7.46
C GLY A 243 -18.87 12.94 8.39
N PRO A 244 -20.10 13.13 7.89
CA PRO A 244 -21.29 12.83 8.65
C PRO A 244 -21.44 11.32 8.83
N VAL A 245 -21.85 10.90 10.02
CA VAL A 245 -22.15 9.48 10.30
C VAL A 245 -23.40 9.06 9.52
N ILE A 246 -23.26 8.10 8.62
CA ILE A 246 -24.36 7.58 7.80
C ILE A 246 -24.87 6.22 8.31
N LYS A 247 -26.09 5.85 7.91
CA LYS A 247 -26.61 4.51 8.15
C LYS A 247 -25.86 3.50 7.27
N GLY A 248 -25.13 2.58 7.89
CA GLY A 248 -24.55 1.43 7.21
C GLY A 248 -25.57 0.32 6.96
N PHE A 249 -25.11 -0.82 6.46
CA PHE A 249 -25.94 -2.01 6.20
C PHE A 249 -26.43 -2.74 7.47
N GLY A 250 -26.11 -2.23 8.66
CA GLY A 250 -26.54 -2.77 9.95
C GLY A 250 -25.90 -4.13 10.31
N ARG A 251 -24.90 -4.60 9.55
CA ARG A 251 -24.23 -5.88 9.81
C ARG A 251 -23.37 -5.86 11.07
N GLY A 252 -22.61 -4.78 11.29
CA GLY A 252 -21.79 -4.62 12.51
C GLY A 252 -22.62 -4.70 13.79
N SER A 253 -23.61 -3.81 13.96
CA SER A 253 -24.38 -3.77 15.20
C SER A 253 -25.35 -4.94 15.37
N LYS A 254 -26.09 -5.35 14.32
CA LYS A 254 -27.14 -6.37 14.45
C LYS A 254 -26.61 -7.80 14.42
N VAL A 255 -25.45 -8.06 13.81
CA VAL A 255 -24.88 -9.41 13.65
C VAL A 255 -23.66 -9.61 14.52
N LEU A 256 -22.81 -8.59 14.68
CA LEU A 256 -21.56 -8.69 15.46
C LEU A 256 -21.66 -8.10 16.87
N GLY A 257 -22.71 -7.34 17.19
CA GLY A 257 -22.82 -6.61 18.45
C GLY A 257 -21.84 -5.44 18.57
N ILE A 258 -21.25 -5.00 17.46
CA ILE A 258 -20.21 -3.96 17.41
C ILE A 258 -20.78 -2.75 16.65
N PRO A 259 -21.15 -1.65 17.33
CA PRO A 259 -21.70 -0.48 16.68
C PRO A 259 -20.59 0.27 15.92
N THR A 260 -20.50 0.03 14.62
CA THR A 260 -19.60 0.77 13.73
C THR A 260 -20.30 2.03 13.19
N ALA A 261 -19.63 3.17 13.30
CA ALA A 261 -20.02 4.37 12.58
C ALA A 261 -19.57 4.21 11.12
N ASN A 262 -20.44 4.55 10.16
CA ASN A 262 -20.10 4.50 8.74
C ASN A 262 -19.92 5.91 8.23
N LEU A 263 -18.92 6.10 7.36
CA LEU A 263 -18.63 7.37 6.72
C LEU A 263 -18.80 7.22 5.19
N PRO A 264 -19.33 8.23 4.47
CA PRO A 264 -19.48 8.19 3.02
C PRO A 264 -18.11 8.25 2.33
N ALA A 265 -17.77 7.22 1.56
CA ALA A 265 -16.45 7.08 0.92
C ALA A 265 -16.09 8.24 -0.02
N GLU A 266 -17.10 8.87 -0.65
CA GLU A 266 -16.96 9.99 -1.59
C GLU A 266 -16.16 11.17 -1.03
N ASN A 267 -16.21 11.40 0.29
CA ASN A 267 -15.57 12.56 0.93
C ASN A 267 -14.06 12.41 1.13
N PHE A 268 -13.53 11.19 1.05
CA PHE A 268 -12.14 10.89 1.38
C PHE A 268 -11.58 9.70 0.57
N SER A 269 -12.21 9.40 -0.57
CA SER A 269 -11.86 8.27 -1.44
C SER A 269 -10.39 8.33 -1.87
N ASP A 270 -9.90 9.52 -2.24
CA ASP A 270 -8.49 9.73 -2.58
C ASP A 270 -7.57 9.36 -1.42
N VAL A 271 -7.86 9.83 -0.20
CA VAL A 271 -7.05 9.55 0.99
C VAL A 271 -7.07 8.06 1.34
N VAL A 272 -8.24 7.43 1.35
CA VAL A 272 -8.37 6.01 1.73
C VAL A 272 -7.79 5.10 0.64
N SER A 273 -7.83 5.50 -0.63
CA SER A 273 -7.22 4.73 -1.71
C SER A 273 -5.71 4.53 -1.53
N GLU A 274 -5.02 5.52 -0.94
CA GLU A 274 -3.58 5.51 -0.66
C GLU A 274 -3.18 4.57 0.49
N HIS A 275 -4.12 4.15 1.33
CA HIS A 275 -3.86 3.32 2.50
C HIS A 275 -4.20 1.86 2.22
N THR A 276 -3.43 0.91 2.74
CA THR A 276 -3.74 -0.51 2.53
C THR A 276 -5.01 -0.92 3.29
N SER A 277 -5.62 -2.01 2.86
CA SER A 277 -6.67 -2.67 3.62
C SER A 277 -6.11 -3.25 4.92
N GLY A 278 -6.86 -3.13 6.01
CA GLY A 278 -6.46 -3.69 7.30
C GLY A 278 -7.19 -3.05 8.48
N VAL A 279 -6.69 -3.33 9.67
CA VAL A 279 -7.19 -2.80 10.93
C VAL A 279 -6.26 -1.72 11.44
N TYR A 280 -6.83 -0.56 11.72
CA TYR A 280 -6.16 0.65 12.17
C TYR A 280 -6.76 1.12 13.49
N PHE A 281 -6.09 2.06 14.17
CA PHE A 281 -6.60 2.65 15.40
C PHE A 281 -6.21 4.11 15.54
N GLY A 282 -6.90 4.79 16.44
CA GLY A 282 -6.68 6.21 16.66
C GLY A 282 -7.73 6.88 17.53
N TRP A 283 -7.96 8.16 17.26
CA TRP A 283 -8.88 8.99 18.00
C TRP A 283 -10.04 9.44 17.11
N ALA A 284 -11.23 9.46 17.69
CA ALA A 284 -12.46 9.88 17.04
C ALA A 284 -13.05 11.09 17.78
N GLY A 285 -13.25 12.20 17.09
CA GLY A 285 -13.91 13.39 17.59
C GLY A 285 -15.33 13.46 17.06
N LEU A 286 -16.31 13.52 17.96
CA LEU A 286 -17.71 13.80 17.67
C LEU A 286 -18.01 15.24 18.06
N SER A 287 -18.66 15.98 17.16
CA SER A 287 -18.85 17.43 17.31
C SER A 287 -19.63 17.83 18.57
N THR A 288 -20.53 16.98 19.06
CA THR A 288 -21.35 17.26 20.26
C THR A 288 -20.99 16.38 21.45
N ARG A 289 -20.29 15.26 21.23
CA ARG A 289 -20.05 14.23 22.28
C ARG A 289 -18.61 14.17 22.78
N GLY A 290 -17.65 14.82 22.12
CA GLY A 290 -16.25 14.85 22.55
C GLY A 290 -15.37 13.81 21.84
N ILE A 291 -14.27 13.41 22.48
CA ILE A 291 -13.19 12.62 21.87
C ILE A 291 -13.09 11.23 22.50
N TYR A 292 -13.06 10.22 21.65
CA TYR A 292 -13.07 8.80 22.00
C TYR A 292 -11.91 8.06 21.37
N LYS A 293 -11.48 6.97 22.01
CA LYS A 293 -10.58 5.98 21.39
C LYS A 293 -11.36 5.23 20.31
N MET A 294 -10.69 4.84 19.24
CA MET A 294 -11.31 4.05 18.18
C MET A 294 -10.39 2.98 17.61
N VAL A 295 -11.00 1.91 17.13
CA VAL A 295 -10.41 0.94 16.20
C VAL A 295 -11.24 0.98 14.92
N MET A 296 -10.63 0.78 13.75
CA MET A 296 -11.34 0.86 12.48
C MET A 296 -10.82 -0.17 11.49
N SER A 297 -11.72 -0.69 10.64
CA SER A 297 -11.33 -1.46 9.45
C SER A 297 -11.31 -0.56 8.22
N ILE A 298 -10.37 -0.85 7.32
CA ILE A 298 -10.39 -0.40 5.92
C ILE A 298 -10.44 -1.66 5.06
N GLY A 299 -11.46 -1.76 4.21
CA GLY A 299 -11.68 -2.93 3.36
C GLY A 299 -12.35 -2.59 2.05
N TRP A 300 -12.32 -3.51 1.09
CA TRP A 300 -12.94 -3.29 -0.23
C TRP A 300 -14.44 -3.56 -0.20
N ASN A 301 -15.23 -2.66 -0.78
CA ASN A 301 -16.68 -2.77 -0.82
C ASN A 301 -17.17 -3.71 -1.93
N PRO A 302 -17.79 -4.86 -1.60
CA PRO A 302 -18.29 -5.79 -2.61
C PRO A 302 -19.44 -5.24 -3.48
N TYR A 303 -20.17 -4.24 -2.99
CA TYR A 303 -21.33 -3.67 -3.70
C TYR A 303 -20.95 -2.72 -4.83
N PHE A 304 -19.74 -2.16 -4.79
CA PHE A 304 -19.22 -1.27 -5.81
C PHE A 304 -18.18 -1.99 -6.67
N ASP A 305 -18.44 -3.25 -7.08
CA ASP A 305 -17.49 -4.07 -7.85
C ASP A 305 -16.07 -4.15 -7.24
N ASN A 306 -15.90 -3.86 -5.94
CA ASN A 306 -14.61 -3.65 -5.27
C ASN A 306 -13.75 -2.54 -5.90
N THR A 307 -14.35 -1.47 -6.41
CA THR A 307 -13.61 -0.29 -6.90
C THR A 307 -13.37 0.75 -5.82
N GLU A 308 -14.08 0.66 -4.69
CA GLU A 308 -13.95 1.59 -3.56
C GLU A 308 -13.70 0.86 -2.24
N LYS A 309 -12.92 1.49 -1.37
CA LYS A 309 -12.70 1.06 0.00
C LYS A 309 -13.70 1.72 0.94
N THR A 310 -14.19 0.96 1.91
CA THR A 310 -15.01 1.43 3.03
C THR A 310 -14.16 1.56 4.28
N VAL A 311 -14.51 2.52 5.13
CA VAL A 311 -13.94 2.69 6.45
C VAL A 311 -15.04 2.48 7.48
N GLU A 312 -14.81 1.59 8.44
CA GLU A 312 -15.77 1.27 9.50
C GLU A 312 -15.12 1.48 10.88
N PRO A 313 -15.12 2.72 11.40
CA PRO A 313 -14.70 2.99 12.78
C PRO A 313 -15.68 2.43 13.81
N TRP A 314 -15.12 1.73 14.80
CA TRP A 314 -15.75 1.41 16.07
C TRP A 314 -15.15 2.30 17.16
N LEU A 315 -15.98 3.23 17.66
CA LEU A 315 -15.63 4.03 18.83
C LEU A 315 -15.73 3.13 20.06
N LEU A 316 -14.67 3.08 20.86
CA LEU A 316 -14.57 2.23 22.05
C LEU A 316 -15.35 2.85 23.23
N HIS A 317 -16.65 3.04 23.01
CA HIS A 317 -17.59 3.64 23.94
C HIS A 317 -19.02 3.17 23.64
N ASP A 318 -19.86 3.09 24.68
CA ASP A 318 -21.28 2.76 24.56
C ASP A 318 -22.12 4.03 24.64
N PHE A 319 -22.76 4.41 23.53
CA PHE A 319 -23.49 5.66 23.40
C PHE A 319 -24.96 5.57 23.83
N GLY A 320 -25.52 4.37 24.04
CA GLY A 320 -26.94 4.16 24.37
C GLY A 320 -27.96 4.61 23.29
N GLU A 321 -27.54 5.38 22.29
CA GLU A 321 -28.34 5.89 21.18
C GLU A 321 -27.50 6.04 19.91
N ASP A 322 -28.16 6.08 18.75
CA ASP A 322 -27.51 6.36 17.46
C ASP A 322 -27.21 7.86 17.31
N PHE A 323 -26.10 8.18 16.63
CA PHE A 323 -25.66 9.55 16.35
C PHE A 323 -25.51 9.83 14.84
N TYR A 324 -26.47 9.34 14.05
CA TYR A 324 -26.50 9.58 12.60
C TYR A 324 -26.58 11.09 12.27
N GLY A 325 -25.85 11.50 11.24
CA GLY A 325 -25.73 12.88 10.79
C GLY A 325 -24.76 13.73 11.62
N GLU A 326 -24.30 13.25 12.78
CA GLU A 326 -23.26 13.93 13.54
C GLU A 326 -21.92 13.89 12.77
N GLU A 327 -21.17 14.98 12.83
CA GLU A 327 -19.85 15.06 12.20
C GLU A 327 -18.85 14.25 13.01
N LEU A 328 -18.28 13.22 12.39
CA LEU A 328 -17.25 12.36 12.95
C LEU A 328 -15.91 12.68 12.28
N ARG A 329 -14.88 12.89 13.11
CA ARG A 329 -13.51 13.19 12.67
C ARG A 329 -12.56 12.16 13.23
N LEU A 330 -11.74 11.58 12.37
CA LEU A 330 -10.82 10.52 12.73
C LEU A 330 -9.39 10.99 12.57
N ALA A 331 -8.59 10.76 13.62
CA ALA A 331 -7.13 10.84 13.57
C ALA A 331 -6.59 9.42 13.67
N ILE A 332 -6.11 8.88 12.55
CA ILE A 332 -5.55 7.53 12.46
C ILE A 332 -4.07 7.64 12.78
N VAL A 333 -3.58 6.85 13.74
CA VAL A 333 -2.21 7.02 14.28
C VAL A 333 -1.39 5.74 14.24
N GLY A 334 -2.02 4.60 13.96
CA GLY A 334 -1.33 3.32 13.90
C GLY A 334 -2.12 2.23 13.21
N TYR A 335 -1.41 1.15 12.94
CA TYR A 335 -1.88 -0.05 12.28
C TYR A 335 -1.80 -1.24 13.24
N ILE A 336 -2.74 -2.18 13.17
CA ILE A 336 -2.77 -3.38 14.02
C ILE A 336 -2.43 -4.62 13.20
N ARG A 337 -3.13 -4.84 12.07
CA ARG A 337 -2.98 -6.08 11.28
C ARG A 337 -3.64 -5.99 9.90
N PRO A 338 -3.31 -6.91 8.99
CA PRO A 338 -4.03 -7.02 7.73
C PRO A 338 -5.45 -7.55 7.93
N GLU A 339 -6.29 -7.35 6.91
CA GLU A 339 -7.55 -8.08 6.79
C GLU A 339 -7.26 -9.58 6.69
N ALA A 340 -8.10 -10.38 7.34
CA ALA A 340 -7.94 -11.83 7.38
C ALA A 340 -9.31 -12.50 7.20
N ASN A 341 -9.30 -13.69 6.60
CA ASN A 341 -10.47 -14.55 6.58
C ASN A 341 -10.55 -15.33 7.89
N PHE A 342 -11.76 -15.48 8.42
CA PHE A 342 -12.01 -16.18 9.67
C PHE A 342 -12.83 -17.45 9.41
N PRO A 343 -12.50 -18.57 10.09
CA PRO A 343 -13.20 -19.84 9.91
C PRO A 343 -14.64 -19.80 10.44
N SER A 344 -14.96 -18.90 11.38
CA SER A 344 -16.30 -18.72 11.93
C SER A 344 -16.59 -17.27 12.32
N LEU A 345 -17.87 -16.96 12.51
CA LEU A 345 -18.33 -15.65 12.98
C LEU A 345 -17.79 -15.34 14.38
N GLU A 346 -17.76 -16.33 15.27
CA GLU A 346 -17.24 -16.19 16.64
C GLU A 346 -15.77 -15.80 16.63
N SER A 347 -14.94 -16.48 15.81
CA SER A 347 -13.52 -16.15 15.69
C SER A 347 -13.27 -14.76 15.11
N LEU A 348 -14.16 -14.26 14.24
CA LEU A 348 -14.13 -12.88 13.76
C LEU A 348 -14.46 -11.91 14.90
N ILE A 349 -15.54 -12.14 15.65
CA ILE A 349 -15.97 -11.30 16.76
C ILE A 349 -14.88 -11.23 17.85
N GLU A 350 -14.35 -12.38 18.27
CA GLU A 350 -13.25 -12.46 19.24
C GLU A 350 -12.05 -11.65 18.77
N ARG A 351 -11.72 -11.73 17.47
CA ARG A 351 -10.61 -10.96 16.91
C ARG A 351 -10.88 -9.46 16.92
N ILE A 352 -12.10 -9.02 16.59
CA ILE A 352 -12.43 -7.59 16.63
C ILE A 352 -12.33 -7.05 18.07
N HIS A 353 -12.80 -7.80 19.06
CA HIS A 353 -12.66 -7.40 20.47
C HIS A 353 -11.20 -7.39 20.93
N GLU A 354 -10.35 -8.32 20.46
CA GLU A 354 -8.91 -8.27 20.69
C GLU A 354 -8.29 -7.00 20.08
N ASP A 355 -8.64 -6.67 18.83
CA ASP A 355 -8.14 -5.46 18.17
C ASP A 355 -8.57 -4.19 18.94
N GLY A 356 -9.79 -4.17 19.50
CA GLY A 356 -10.26 -3.10 20.38
C GLY A 356 -9.46 -2.99 21.68
N ARG A 357 -9.13 -4.12 22.34
CA ARG A 357 -8.29 -4.14 23.54
C ARG A 357 -6.85 -3.67 23.26
N ILE A 358 -6.28 -4.08 22.12
CA ILE A 358 -4.98 -3.62 21.66
C ILE A 358 -4.98 -2.10 21.45
N ALA A 359 -5.96 -1.59 20.69
CA ALA A 359 -6.11 -0.16 20.44
C ALA A 359 -6.28 0.64 21.74
N GLU A 360 -7.12 0.16 22.66
CA GLU A 360 -7.38 0.82 23.93
C GLU A 360 -6.11 1.00 24.76
N LYS A 361 -5.31 -0.07 24.91
CA LYS A 361 -4.04 -0.04 25.64
C LYS A 361 -3.01 0.83 24.92
N ALA A 362 -2.89 0.68 23.60
CA ALA A 362 -1.91 1.42 22.81
C ALA A 362 -2.15 2.93 22.87
N LEU A 363 -3.40 3.39 22.80
CA LEU A 363 -3.73 4.82 22.79
C LEU A 363 -3.36 5.57 24.08
N ASP A 364 -3.11 4.86 25.18
CA ASP A 364 -2.60 5.47 26.42
C ASP A 364 -1.08 5.71 26.40
N LEU A 365 -0.36 5.13 25.44
CA LEU A 365 1.08 5.38 25.29
C LEU A 365 1.33 6.81 24.83
N PRO A 366 2.35 7.54 25.37
CA PRO A 366 2.58 8.96 25.08
C PRO A 366 2.67 9.31 23.58
N MET A 367 3.24 8.41 22.79
CA MET A 367 3.39 8.60 21.34
C MET A 367 2.06 8.66 20.58
N TYR A 368 1.02 7.99 21.08
CA TYR A 368 -0.32 7.97 20.50
C TYR A 368 -1.27 8.92 21.24
N ALA A 369 -1.12 9.04 22.56
CA ALA A 369 -1.95 9.90 23.41
C ALA A 369 -1.88 11.38 23.00
N LYS A 370 -0.72 11.86 22.53
CA LYS A 370 -0.54 13.23 22.07
C LYS A 370 -1.51 13.66 20.95
N TYR A 371 -2.07 12.71 20.19
CA TYR A 371 -3.01 13.01 19.11
C TYR A 371 -4.46 13.22 19.61
N LYS A 372 -4.78 12.88 20.86
CA LYS A 372 -6.08 13.18 21.48
C LYS A 372 -6.37 14.68 21.51
N ASP A 373 -5.32 15.49 21.65
CA ASP A 373 -5.42 16.96 21.68
C ASP A 373 -5.27 17.60 20.29
N SER A 374 -5.29 16.80 19.22
CA SER A 374 -5.27 17.34 17.86
C SER A 374 -6.43 18.30 17.64
N ARG A 375 -6.11 19.51 17.16
CA ARG A 375 -7.13 20.54 16.81
C ARG A 375 -8.15 20.01 15.80
N TYR A 376 -7.73 19.11 14.90
CA TYR A 376 -8.60 18.47 13.92
C TYR A 376 -9.80 17.75 14.56
N LEU A 377 -9.63 17.14 15.72
CA LEU A 377 -10.70 16.40 16.41
C LEU A 377 -11.75 17.33 17.06
N ARG A 378 -11.47 18.64 17.16
CA ARG A 378 -12.34 19.63 17.82
C ARG A 378 -12.92 20.65 16.83
N ASP A 379 -12.12 21.13 15.87
CA ASP A 379 -12.51 22.16 14.90
C ASP A 379 -12.36 21.64 13.46
N PRO A 380 -13.25 21.96 12.50
CA PRO A 380 -13.06 21.56 11.11
C PRO A 380 -11.92 22.42 10.55
N LEU A 381 -10.72 21.87 10.52
CA LEU A 381 -9.67 22.48 9.72
C LEU A 381 -10.13 22.43 8.26
N GLN A 382 -10.14 23.59 7.59
CA GLN A 382 -10.36 23.68 6.15
C GLN A 382 -9.37 22.74 5.45
N GLN A 383 -9.88 21.81 4.65
CA GLN A 383 -9.04 21.02 3.77
C GLN A 383 -8.39 21.96 2.75
N GLY A 384 -7.08 22.23 2.89
CA GLY A 384 -6.28 22.91 1.87
C GLY A 384 -5.20 23.86 2.39
N SER A 385 -4.02 23.33 2.67
CA SER A 385 -2.72 23.85 2.18
C SER A 385 -1.58 23.15 2.92
N ASN A 386 -0.89 22.27 2.20
CA ASN A 386 0.46 21.85 2.56
C ASN A 386 1.40 23.04 2.31
N THR A 387 1.45 23.99 3.24
CA THR A 387 2.57 24.91 3.43
C THR A 387 2.51 25.44 4.86
N ASP A 388 3.10 24.74 5.81
CA ASP A 388 3.69 25.40 6.97
C ASP A 388 5.00 24.72 7.31
N GLY A 389 6.05 25.19 6.62
CA GLY A 389 7.42 24.97 7.03
C GLY A 389 7.67 25.77 8.30
N THR A 390 7.59 25.11 9.45
CA THR A 390 8.30 25.57 10.64
C THR A 390 9.48 24.64 10.87
N ARG A 391 10.61 25.02 10.27
CA ARG A 391 11.92 24.63 10.78
C ARG A 391 12.00 25.10 12.23
N LEU A 392 12.04 24.16 13.16
CA LEU A 392 12.62 24.43 14.47
C LEU A 392 14.14 24.42 14.26
N SER A 393 14.72 25.59 14.52
CA SER A 393 16.16 25.89 14.63
C SER A 393 16.91 24.92 15.53
#